data_AF-A0A2V6ZTH4-F1
#
_entry.id   AF-A0A2V6ZTH4-F1
#
_cell.length_a   1.000
_cell.length_b   1.000
_cell.length_c   1.000
_cell.angle_alpha   90.00
_cell.angle_beta   90.00
_cell.angle_gamma   90.00
#
_symmetry.space_group_name_H-M   'P 1'
#
loop_
_entity.id
_entity.type
_entity.pdbx_description
1 polymer ?
#
loop_
_entity_poly.entity_id
_entity_poly.type
_entity_poly.pdbx_seq_one_letter_code
_entity_poly.pdbx_strand_id
1 'polypeptide(L)'
;MTKVLLGLTLLALTGCSTTANIKATPLKEQSAPQIDADRKQCDEWAKETAAVPTGFAACLIAAGYETEPEVGSTSQNVRLTRQSTATEPTRVLLDVLDCDAQARREAESDLGFISIWIRENLNWHWKVNTQKRRQFFVDCLRPRGYDIGKT
;
A
#
# COMPACT_ATOMS: atom_id res chain seq x y z
N MET A 1 14.19 23.44 -51.74
CA MET A 1 13.13 23.76 -50.77
C MET A 1 12.71 22.46 -50.08
N THR A 2 13.34 22.17 -48.95
CA THR A 2 13.10 21.01 -48.09
C THR A 2 11.89 21.32 -47.19
N LYS A 3 10.81 20.55 -47.33
CA LYS A 3 9.60 20.69 -46.51
C LYS A 3 9.81 20.00 -45.16
N VAL A 4 9.56 20.79 -44.13
CA VAL A 4 9.80 20.56 -42.71
C VAL A 4 8.88 19.48 -42.14
N LEU A 5 9.50 18.63 -41.32
CA LEU A 5 8.92 17.64 -40.41
C LEU A 5 7.82 18.23 -39.52
N LEU A 6 6.63 17.65 -39.57
CA LEU A 6 5.58 17.84 -38.57
C LEU A 6 4.85 16.51 -38.39
N GLY A 7 5.41 15.70 -37.51
CA GLY A 7 4.86 14.43 -37.05
C GLY A 7 5.30 14.20 -35.62
N LEU A 8 5.11 15.22 -34.75
CA LEU A 8 5.13 15.02 -33.31
C LEU A 8 3.87 14.20 -32.95
N THR A 9 3.97 12.90 -33.12
CA THR A 9 3.11 11.97 -32.40
C THR A 9 3.39 12.20 -30.92
N LEU A 10 2.37 12.73 -30.23
CA LEU A 10 2.30 12.72 -28.78
C LEU A 10 2.50 11.28 -28.30
N LEU A 11 3.72 10.94 -27.91
CA LEU A 11 3.91 10.00 -26.81
C LEU A 11 3.35 10.70 -25.58
N ALA A 12 2.03 10.55 -25.37
CA ALA A 12 1.51 10.50 -24.03
C ALA A 12 2.22 9.31 -23.38
N LEU A 13 3.41 9.56 -22.83
CA LEU A 13 3.91 8.78 -21.72
C LEU A 13 2.84 8.95 -20.64
N THR A 14 1.86 8.06 -20.66
CA THR A 14 1.21 7.61 -19.44
C THR A 14 2.39 7.22 -18.57
N GLY A 15 2.75 8.14 -17.67
CA GLY A 15 3.87 7.95 -16.77
C GLY A 15 3.70 6.57 -16.17
N CYS A 16 4.78 5.78 -16.19
CA CYS A 16 4.80 4.47 -15.55
C CYS A 16 4.24 4.67 -14.14
N SER A 17 2.96 4.35 -13.93
CA SER A 17 2.31 4.74 -12.68
C SER A 17 2.94 3.84 -11.64
N THR A 18 3.42 4.44 -10.55
CA THR A 18 4.00 3.70 -9.42
C THR A 18 3.01 2.68 -8.85
N THR A 19 1.72 2.84 -9.18
CA THR A 19 0.58 2.00 -8.82
C THR A 19 0.31 0.85 -9.80
N ALA A 20 0.89 0.86 -11.01
CA ALA A 20 0.60 -0.12 -12.06
C ALA A 20 0.93 -1.56 -11.64
N ASN A 21 1.96 -1.73 -10.82
CA ASN A 21 2.42 -3.04 -10.35
C ASN A 21 1.70 -3.53 -9.08
N ILE A 22 0.87 -2.69 -8.45
CA ILE A 22 0.12 -3.07 -7.25
C ILE A 22 -0.95 -4.07 -7.64
N LYS A 23 -0.75 -5.31 -7.19
CA LYS A 23 -1.66 -6.43 -7.42
C LYS A 23 -2.85 -6.32 -6.48
N ALA A 24 -4.05 -6.45 -7.01
CA ALA A 24 -5.27 -6.43 -6.23
C ALA A 24 -6.20 -7.55 -6.67
N THR A 25 -6.77 -8.26 -5.71
CA THR A 25 -7.71 -9.35 -5.93
C THR A 25 -9.10 -8.90 -5.52
N PRO A 26 -10.08 -8.84 -6.44
CA PRO A 26 -11.47 -8.55 -6.10
C PRO A 26 -12.02 -9.55 -5.10
N LEU A 27 -12.74 -9.09 -4.07
CA LEU A 27 -13.42 -9.96 -3.10
C LEU A 27 -14.87 -10.29 -3.48
N LYS A 28 -15.33 -9.79 -4.63
CA LYS A 28 -16.63 -10.07 -5.26
C LYS A 28 -16.41 -10.31 -6.75
N GLU A 29 -17.38 -10.96 -7.39
CA GLU A 29 -17.41 -11.02 -8.85
C GLU A 29 -17.54 -9.60 -9.41
N GLN A 30 -16.45 -9.13 -10.01
CA GLN A 30 -16.36 -7.86 -10.73
C GLN A 30 -15.91 -8.14 -12.15
N SER A 31 -16.55 -7.48 -13.10
CA SER A 31 -16.15 -7.55 -14.50
C SER A 31 -14.82 -6.81 -14.71
N ALA A 32 -14.02 -7.23 -15.69
CA ALA A 32 -12.80 -6.53 -16.08
C ALA A 32 -12.96 -5.00 -16.24
N PRO A 33 -14.00 -4.46 -16.91
CA PRO A 33 -14.19 -3.02 -17.01
C PRO A 33 -14.48 -2.33 -15.67
N GLN A 34 -15.10 -3.02 -14.70
CA GLN A 34 -15.29 -2.47 -13.35
C GLN A 34 -13.97 -2.38 -12.61
N ILE A 35 -13.13 -3.42 -12.73
CA ILE A 35 -11.79 -3.42 -12.12
C ILE A 35 -10.94 -2.27 -12.67
N ASP A 36 -10.96 -2.05 -13.98
CA ASP A 36 -10.22 -0.96 -14.61
C ASP A 36 -10.75 0.43 -14.19
N ALA A 37 -12.08 0.58 -14.05
CA ALA A 37 -12.70 1.81 -13.58
C ALA A 37 -12.31 2.12 -12.13
N ASP A 38 -12.40 1.13 -11.23
CA ASP A 38 -12.02 1.26 -9.83
C ASP A 38 -10.52 1.61 -9.69
N ARG A 39 -9.64 0.92 -10.44
CA ARG A 39 -8.21 1.24 -10.46
C ARG A 39 -7.96 2.67 -10.93
N LYS A 40 -8.62 3.13 -11.99
CA LYS A 40 -8.46 4.50 -12.49
C LYS A 40 -8.95 5.52 -11.46
N GLN A 41 -10.09 5.27 -10.83
CA GLN A 41 -10.62 6.14 -9.78
C GLN A 41 -9.65 6.22 -8.58
N CYS A 42 -9.11 5.09 -8.15
CA CYS A 42 -8.14 5.04 -7.06
C CYS A 42 -6.79 5.68 -7.43
N ASP A 43 -6.36 5.60 -8.69
CA ASP A 43 -5.13 6.27 -9.16
C ASP A 43 -5.27 7.79 -9.08
N GLU A 44 -6.41 8.34 -9.50
CA GLU A 44 -6.66 9.78 -9.40
C GLU A 44 -6.77 10.23 -7.93
N TRP A 45 -7.51 9.49 -7.10
CA TRP A 45 -7.62 9.80 -5.68
C TRP A 45 -6.26 9.76 -4.96
N ALA A 46 -5.43 8.77 -5.27
CA ALA A 46 -4.14 8.58 -4.64
C ALA A 46 -3.15 9.72 -4.90
N LYS A 47 -3.25 10.42 -6.04
CA LYS A 47 -2.39 11.56 -6.39
C LYS A 47 -2.54 12.74 -5.42
N GLU A 48 -3.68 12.85 -4.75
CA GLU A 48 -3.94 13.88 -3.73
C GLU A 48 -3.37 13.50 -2.35
N THR A 49 -2.87 12.27 -2.21
CA THR A 49 -2.32 11.77 -0.94
C THR A 49 -0.81 11.97 -0.88
N ALA A 50 -0.28 12.20 0.34
CA ALA A 50 1.17 12.33 0.55
C ALA A 50 1.95 11.01 0.33
N ALA A 51 1.25 9.86 0.29
CA ALA A 51 1.82 8.53 0.10
C ALA A 51 1.06 7.80 -1.01
N VAL A 52 1.34 8.17 -2.27
CA VAL A 52 0.57 7.73 -3.45
C VAL A 52 0.38 6.20 -3.54
N PRO A 53 1.41 5.34 -3.40
CA PRO A 53 1.21 3.88 -3.47
C PRO A 53 0.29 3.36 -2.36
N THR A 54 0.49 3.83 -1.13
CA THR A 54 -0.34 3.50 0.03
C THR A 54 -1.78 4.00 -0.12
N GLY A 55 -1.96 5.21 -0.65
CA GLY A 55 -3.27 5.79 -0.95
C GLY A 55 -4.02 4.96 -1.99
N PHE A 56 -3.34 4.56 -3.06
CA PHE A 56 -3.93 3.70 -4.08
C PHE A 56 -4.40 2.36 -3.50
N ALA A 57 -3.54 1.70 -2.71
CA ALA A 57 -3.88 0.46 -2.04
C ALA A 57 -5.04 0.63 -1.05
N ALA A 58 -5.04 1.70 -0.24
CA ALA A 58 -6.12 2.00 0.69
C ALA A 58 -7.47 2.22 0.00
N CYS A 59 -7.46 2.91 -1.15
CA CYS A 59 -8.66 3.08 -1.96
C CYS A 59 -9.18 1.75 -2.52
N LEU A 60 -8.29 0.87 -3.01
CA LEU A 60 -8.69 -0.46 -3.46
C LEU A 60 -9.23 -1.33 -2.32
N ILE A 61 -8.61 -1.30 -1.14
CA ILE A 61 -9.12 -2.01 0.06
C ILE A 61 -10.52 -1.50 0.42
N ALA A 62 -10.73 -0.18 0.39
CA ALA A 62 -12.02 0.44 0.62
C ALA A 62 -13.08 0.03 -0.43
N ALA A 63 -12.65 -0.13 -1.70
CA ALA A 63 -13.49 -0.62 -2.79
C ALA A 63 -13.76 -2.14 -2.75
N GLY A 64 -13.22 -2.85 -1.75
CA GLY A 64 -13.47 -4.28 -1.55
C GLY A 64 -12.49 -5.21 -2.27
N TYR A 65 -11.24 -4.76 -2.46
CA TYR A 65 -10.15 -5.58 -2.94
C TYR A 65 -9.26 -6.05 -1.78
N GLU A 66 -8.55 -7.15 -2.02
CA GLU A 66 -7.43 -7.59 -1.21
C GLU A 66 -6.13 -7.20 -1.93
N THR A 67 -5.28 -6.42 -1.27
CA THR A 67 -4.03 -5.90 -1.85
C THR A 67 -2.99 -5.58 -0.76
N GLU A 68 -1.73 -5.45 -1.14
CA GLU A 68 -0.67 -5.01 -0.23
C GLU A 68 -0.84 -3.51 0.07
N PRO A 69 -0.77 -3.07 1.34
CA PRO A 69 -0.95 -1.67 1.71
C PRO A 69 0.21 -0.76 1.31
N GLU A 70 1.30 -1.31 0.75
CA GLU A 70 2.50 -0.56 0.32
C GLU A 70 3.11 0.30 1.44
N VAL A 71 3.31 -0.30 2.62
CA VAL A 71 3.94 0.34 3.79
C VAL A 71 5.15 -0.45 4.27
N GLY A 72 6.09 0.23 4.94
CA GLY A 72 7.37 -0.38 5.32
C GLY A 72 7.27 -1.47 6.39
N SER A 73 6.14 -1.60 7.07
CA SER A 73 5.94 -2.57 8.15
C SER A 73 5.42 -3.93 7.68
N THR A 74 4.85 -4.06 6.47
CA THR A 74 4.33 -5.34 6.00
C THR A 74 4.34 -5.45 4.48
N SER A 75 4.53 -6.67 3.99
CA SER A 75 4.31 -7.05 2.58
C SER A 75 3.14 -8.03 2.42
N GLN A 76 2.20 -8.01 3.37
CA GLN A 76 1.03 -8.88 3.33
C GLN A 76 -0.15 -8.17 2.72
N ASN A 77 -0.95 -8.94 1.99
CA ASN A 77 -2.25 -8.47 1.55
C ASN A 77 -3.17 -8.20 2.74
N VAL A 78 -3.93 -7.12 2.62
CA VAL A 78 -4.91 -6.67 3.60
C VAL A 78 -6.26 -6.53 2.91
N ARG A 79 -7.33 -6.81 3.66
CA ARG A 79 -8.71 -6.54 3.25
C ARG A 79 -9.57 -6.14 4.44
N LEU A 80 -10.70 -5.51 4.17
CA LEU A 80 -11.73 -5.28 5.21
C LEU A 80 -12.47 -6.60 5.52
N THR A 81 -12.61 -6.92 6.81
CA THR A 81 -13.38 -8.09 7.29
C THR A 81 -14.86 -7.97 6.93
N ARG A 82 -15.39 -6.73 6.89
CA ARG A 82 -16.74 -6.45 6.39
C ARG A 82 -16.66 -5.68 5.09
N GLN A 83 -17.26 -6.24 4.05
CA GLN A 83 -17.46 -5.57 2.76
C GLN A 83 -18.56 -4.50 2.89
N SER A 84 -18.26 -3.41 3.60
CA SER A 84 -19.13 -2.24 3.63
C SER A 84 -18.95 -1.48 2.32
N THR A 85 -20.05 -1.23 1.61
CA THR A 85 -20.08 -0.46 0.34
C THR A 85 -19.83 1.04 0.52
N ALA A 86 -19.46 1.48 1.73
CA ALA A 86 -19.33 2.89 2.11
C ALA A 86 -18.10 3.16 2.99
N THR A 87 -17.07 2.30 2.95
CA THR A 87 -15.84 2.61 3.69
C THR A 87 -15.10 3.73 2.96
N GLU A 88 -14.88 4.87 3.63
CA GLU A 88 -14.11 5.96 3.03
C GLU A 88 -12.64 5.57 2.83
N PRO A 89 -12.08 5.74 1.63
CA PRO A 89 -10.65 5.51 1.36
C PRO A 89 -9.73 6.24 2.34
N THR A 90 -10.09 7.45 2.75
CA THR A 90 -9.36 8.25 3.74
C THR A 90 -9.23 7.54 5.08
N ARG A 91 -10.30 6.88 5.56
CA ARG A 91 -10.25 6.12 6.80
C ARG A 91 -9.27 4.96 6.70
N VAL A 92 -9.33 4.21 5.61
CA VAL A 92 -8.41 3.08 5.38
C VAL A 92 -6.96 3.56 5.31
N LEU A 93 -6.71 4.67 4.62
CA LEU A 93 -5.37 5.27 4.53
C LEU A 93 -4.85 5.68 5.92
N LEU A 94 -5.67 6.35 6.72
CA LEU A 94 -5.28 6.76 8.08
C LEU A 94 -5.01 5.56 8.99
N ASP A 95 -5.87 4.53 8.94
CA ASP A 95 -5.67 3.31 9.73
C ASP A 95 -4.36 2.60 9.36
N VAL A 96 -4.08 2.46 8.07
CA VAL A 96 -2.84 1.85 7.57
C VAL A 96 -1.60 2.66 7.98
N LEU A 97 -1.62 3.99 7.82
CA LEU A 97 -0.46 4.84 8.15
C LEU A 97 -0.21 4.90 9.66
N ASP A 98 -1.26 4.96 10.47
CA ASP A 98 -1.16 4.98 11.93
C ASP A 98 -0.60 3.65 12.46
N CYS A 99 -1.09 2.53 11.93
CA CYS A 99 -0.55 1.21 12.28
C CYS A 99 0.89 1.00 11.80
N ASP A 100 1.29 1.54 10.64
CA ASP A 100 2.70 1.53 10.20
C ASP A 100 3.59 2.36 11.14
N ALA A 101 3.14 3.57 11.50
CA ALA A 101 3.88 4.42 12.41
C ALA A 101 4.05 3.76 13.80
N GLN A 102 3.00 3.12 14.33
CA GLN A 102 3.08 2.36 15.57
C GLN A 102 4.04 1.18 15.46
N ALA A 103 3.90 0.36 14.41
CA ALA A 103 4.75 -0.79 14.18
C ALA A 103 6.24 -0.43 14.09
N ARG A 104 6.56 0.68 13.41
CA ARG A 104 7.92 1.21 13.33
C ARG A 104 8.43 1.66 14.69
N ARG A 105 7.65 2.43 15.44
CA ARG A 105 8.04 2.89 16.79
C ARG A 105 8.30 1.73 17.74
N GLU A 106 7.41 0.75 17.79
CA GLU A 106 7.53 -0.38 18.72
C GLU A 106 8.68 -1.31 18.35
N ALA A 107 8.90 -1.56 17.05
CA ALA A 107 9.99 -2.41 16.61
C ALA A 107 11.37 -1.73 16.66
N GLU A 108 11.41 -0.39 16.57
CA GLU A 108 12.64 0.41 16.67
C GLU A 108 12.93 0.89 18.12
N SER A 109 11.95 0.85 19.03
CA SER A 109 12.11 1.17 20.45
C SER A 109 13.26 0.39 21.10
N ASP A 110 13.35 -0.91 20.80
CA ASP A 110 14.43 -1.80 21.28
C ASP A 110 15.83 -1.44 20.72
N LEU A 111 15.90 -0.69 19.60
CA LEU A 111 17.17 -0.28 18.99
C LEU A 111 17.77 0.96 19.67
N GLY A 112 16.98 1.74 20.40
CA GLY A 112 17.44 2.95 21.11
C GLY A 112 18.54 2.68 22.14
N PHE A 113 18.60 1.47 22.70
CA PHE A 113 19.62 1.07 23.68
C PHE A 113 20.86 0.40 23.08
N ILE A 114 20.84 -0.01 21.80
CA ILE A 114 21.87 -0.90 21.22
C ILE A 114 22.28 -0.46 19.79
N SER A 115 22.16 0.82 19.45
CA SER A 115 22.24 1.29 18.05
C SER A 115 23.64 1.51 17.48
N ILE A 116 24.68 1.73 18.28
CA ILE A 116 26.01 2.07 17.73
C ILE A 116 26.83 0.81 17.38
N TRP A 117 26.65 -0.31 18.10
CA TRP A 117 27.48 -1.51 17.91
C TRP A 117 26.90 -2.55 16.94
N ILE A 118 25.58 -2.55 16.72
CA ILE A 118 24.88 -3.62 15.96
C ILE A 118 24.79 -3.33 14.45
N ARG A 119 24.88 -2.06 14.04
CA ARG A 119 24.72 -1.65 12.62
C ARG A 119 25.74 -2.31 11.69
N GLU A 120 26.90 -2.73 12.19
CA GLU A 120 27.98 -3.29 11.36
C GLU A 120 27.96 -4.83 11.25
N ASN A 121 27.18 -5.58 12.05
CA ASN A 121 27.43 -7.03 12.21
C ASN A 121 26.31 -8.03 11.90
N LEU A 122 25.02 -7.67 11.72
CA LEU A 122 23.97 -8.72 11.77
C LEU A 122 22.78 -8.56 10.80
N ASN A 123 22.81 -9.34 9.71
CA ASN A 123 21.64 -9.72 8.88
C ASN A 123 20.47 -10.31 9.71
N TRP A 124 20.75 -10.83 10.91
CA TRP A 124 19.76 -11.45 11.79
C TRP A 124 18.84 -10.42 12.48
N HIS A 125 19.37 -9.28 12.93
CA HIS A 125 18.56 -8.23 13.55
C HIS A 125 17.57 -7.58 12.58
N TRP A 126 17.95 -7.46 11.29
CA TRP A 126 17.04 -6.95 10.26
C TRP A 126 15.82 -7.85 10.09
N LYS A 127 16.01 -9.18 10.00
CA LYS A 127 14.90 -10.15 9.88
C LYS A 127 13.98 -10.14 11.10
N VAL A 128 14.53 -10.06 12.30
CA VAL A 128 13.74 -10.01 13.55
C VAL A 128 12.93 -8.72 13.64
N ASN A 129 13.49 -7.58 13.22
CA ASN A 129 12.80 -6.30 13.20
C ASN A 129 11.63 -6.32 12.20
N THR A 130 11.84 -6.86 10.99
CA THR A 130 10.75 -6.99 9.99
C THR A 130 9.60 -7.85 10.51
N GLN A 131 9.88 -8.97 11.19
CA GLN A 131 8.83 -9.82 11.76
C GLN A 131 8.07 -9.11 12.89
N LYS A 132 8.77 -8.39 13.77
CA LYS A 132 8.13 -7.58 14.83
C LYS A 132 7.25 -6.48 14.24
N ARG A 133 7.74 -5.70 13.28
CA ARG A 133 6.96 -4.65 12.59
C ARG A 133 5.67 -5.22 12.00
N ARG A 134 5.79 -6.34 11.29
CA ARG A 134 4.64 -7.03 10.71
C ARG A 134 3.64 -7.43 11.79
N GLN A 135 4.11 -8.01 12.90
CA GLN A 135 3.24 -8.42 13.99
C GLN A 135 2.47 -7.23 14.61
N PHE A 136 3.18 -6.15 14.95
CA PHE A 136 2.56 -4.94 15.50
C PHE A 136 1.58 -4.29 14.51
N PHE A 137 1.93 -4.26 13.23
CA PHE A 137 1.06 -3.73 12.18
C PHE A 137 -0.25 -4.52 12.09
N VAL A 138 -0.14 -5.86 12.06
CA VAL A 138 -1.30 -6.77 12.01
C VAL A 138 -2.15 -6.67 13.27
N ASP A 139 -1.54 -6.63 14.44
CA ASP A 139 -2.25 -6.53 15.71
C ASP A 139 -2.93 -5.17 15.90
N CYS A 140 -2.40 -4.11 15.28
CA CYS A 140 -3.06 -2.81 15.19
C CYS A 140 -4.27 -2.80 14.24
N LEU A 141 -4.17 -3.46 13.07
CA LEU A 141 -5.24 -3.49 12.07
C LEU A 141 -6.39 -4.43 12.42
N ARG A 142 -6.12 -5.64 12.95
CA ARG A 142 -7.15 -6.64 13.24
C ARG A 142 -8.34 -6.11 14.06
N PRO A 143 -8.15 -5.40 15.20
CA PRO A 143 -9.28 -4.84 15.96
C PRO A 143 -10.04 -3.73 15.21
N ARG A 144 -9.45 -3.13 14.16
CA ARG A 144 -10.09 -2.12 13.32
C ARG A 144 -10.95 -2.72 12.20
N GLY A 145 -11.05 -4.04 12.13
CA GLY A 145 -11.92 -4.75 11.17
C GLY A 145 -11.24 -5.10 9.86
N TYR A 146 -9.95 -5.46 9.93
CA TYR A 146 -9.16 -5.93 8.80
C TYR A 146 -8.78 -7.40 8.96
N ASP A 147 -8.83 -8.12 7.84
CA ASP A 147 -8.24 -9.44 7.70
C ASP A 147 -6.92 -9.33 6.94
N ILE A 148 -5.99 -10.20 7.31
CA ILE A 148 -4.69 -10.31 6.65
C ILE A 148 -4.74 -11.54 5.75
N GLY A 149 -4.53 -11.32 4.45
CA GLY A 149 -4.47 -12.38 3.46
C GLY A 149 -3.40 -13.41 3.81
N LYS A 150 -3.69 -14.69 3.54
CA LYS A 150 -2.66 -15.73 3.61
C LYS A 150 -1.71 -15.49 2.44
N THR A 151 -0.43 -15.32 2.77
CA THR A 151 0.67 -15.24 1.81
C THR A 151 0.78 -16.55 1.03
#